data_AF-A0A8S1QLS6-F1
#
_entry.id   AF-A0A8S1QLS6-F1
#
_cell.length_a   1.000
_cell.length_b   1.000
_cell.length_c   1.000
_cell.angle_alpha   90.00
_cell.angle_beta   90.00
_cell.angle_gamma   90.00
#
_symmetry.space_group_name_H-M   'P 1'
#
loop_
_entity.id
_entity.type
_entity.pdbx_description
1 polymer ?
#
loop_
_entity_poly.entity_id
_entity_poly.type
_entity_poly.pdbx_seq_one_letter_code
_entity_poly.pdbx_strand_id
1 'polypeptide(L)'
;MQQSQLQVFDVFRGISTFLTIKDILNLQTVSKQMKENVQLTLKALLASIGFNNPNTTTPYNIIFRTIFGRETYFWSFDESVKPFKRRHILGMPVKSIQIGLTYTGILTIQNRLYICQSHEYQEFINQKPNFIIKLQVKQFSTTSKGKFIYLKENGDLNIVFENLEEYLIAKNVDFFETSYYQLVAIFLNPQKIPQLPSEQTRAILYQLQDLTPQNCDQIQKYKQIILPDDENIIQIAIGSNAIYYLSKTQKVYQSDTKNEQVIDQIIKTVQQNYFDKKSIISIYSGLNYFLALGRENIKSIKEWTNEELQAWLSKIGFSDYVNIVKYNEFTGLEFSKEAVHQEFQKNTLGLINAELQIKLSTEITRAMEQQYKDYQLFGWGKNDFGQLAVPLSNNVQYTKVSLPNLEEDDEIIQIECGWKNVAILTHSGKLYLTENQQKQLKKEKDIQQQPQQLQDEEGKKKKKSRQDQKDQKEQQKDPEQQQQQQSKYWSDISKIFIKSNDKREYKHYYVNLSKDYLVVICSIFDKKIIQNYFPEMLEQKEFQKKFKPTLQVIDRILWDIKFNKEDFIVGYEDRFLGIMEVPFTDFINSQVKSHRVQYFKQHGKIVWDRSRRLDLL
;
A
#
# COMPACT_ATOMS: atom_id res chain seq x y z
N MET A 1 19.89 2.76 -44.60
CA MET A 1 20.46 2.17 -43.37
C MET A 1 19.56 2.30 -42.14
N GLN A 2 18.96 3.47 -41.85
CA GLN A 2 18.04 3.60 -40.69
C GLN A 2 16.73 2.81 -40.84
N GLN A 3 16.10 2.80 -42.02
CA GLN A 3 14.88 1.99 -42.27
C GLN A 3 15.12 0.47 -42.14
N SER A 4 16.28 -0.03 -42.57
CA SER A 4 16.64 -1.45 -42.43
C SER A 4 16.94 -1.84 -40.97
N GLN A 5 17.50 -0.94 -40.17
CA GLN A 5 17.72 -1.16 -38.74
C GLN A 5 16.41 -1.18 -37.93
N LEU A 6 15.44 -0.32 -38.29
CA LEU A 6 14.10 -0.31 -37.71
C LEU A 6 13.36 -1.63 -37.95
N GLN A 7 13.36 -2.15 -39.18
CA GLN A 7 12.74 -3.45 -39.49
C GLN A 7 13.39 -4.61 -38.72
N VAL A 8 14.72 -4.60 -38.56
CA VAL A 8 15.44 -5.64 -37.80
C VAL A 8 15.13 -5.57 -36.30
N PHE A 9 15.00 -4.37 -35.74
CA PHE A 9 14.59 -4.21 -34.34
C PHE A 9 13.13 -4.62 -34.13
N ASP A 10 12.21 -4.31 -35.04
CA ASP A 10 10.80 -4.69 -34.91
C ASP A 10 10.62 -6.21 -34.99
N VAL A 11 11.37 -6.88 -35.87
CA VAL A 11 11.44 -8.35 -35.93
C VAL A 11 12.03 -8.91 -34.64
N PHE A 12 13.15 -8.35 -34.15
CA PHE A 12 13.74 -8.77 -32.88
C PHE A 12 12.79 -8.55 -31.71
N ARG A 13 12.06 -7.42 -31.69
CA ARG A 13 11.07 -7.09 -30.67
C ARG A 13 9.95 -8.12 -30.67
N GLY A 14 9.43 -8.46 -31.86
CA GLY A 14 8.46 -9.55 -32.03
C GLY A 14 8.96 -10.87 -31.46
N ILE A 15 10.16 -11.31 -31.84
CA ILE A 15 10.77 -12.55 -31.33
C ILE A 15 11.02 -12.49 -29.81
N SER A 16 11.46 -11.34 -29.31
CA SER A 16 11.78 -11.15 -27.89
C SER A 16 10.55 -11.33 -26.98
N THR A 17 9.33 -11.15 -27.50
CA THR A 17 8.09 -11.44 -26.77
C THR A 17 7.93 -12.92 -26.42
N PHE A 18 8.62 -13.82 -27.11
CA PHE A 18 8.60 -15.28 -26.88
C PHE A 18 9.81 -15.78 -26.07
N LEU A 19 10.89 -14.99 -25.96
CA LEU A 19 12.10 -15.36 -25.21
C LEU A 19 11.98 -15.03 -23.72
N THR A 20 12.61 -15.83 -22.84
CA THR A 20 12.71 -15.42 -21.43
C THR A 20 13.70 -14.27 -21.28
N ILE A 21 13.61 -13.51 -20.19
CA ILE A 21 14.57 -12.43 -19.93
C ILE A 21 15.99 -12.97 -19.78
N LYS A 22 16.15 -14.18 -19.23
CA LYS A 22 17.45 -14.84 -19.17
C LYS A 22 18.01 -15.10 -20.57
N ASP A 23 17.17 -15.57 -21.50
CA ASP A 23 17.56 -15.79 -22.89
C ASP A 23 17.92 -14.46 -23.58
N ILE A 24 17.09 -13.42 -23.38
CA ILE A 24 17.35 -12.06 -23.87
C ILE A 24 18.69 -11.52 -23.34
N LEU A 25 18.97 -11.72 -22.06
CA LEU A 25 20.24 -11.30 -21.46
C LEU A 25 21.44 -12.10 -22.01
N ASN A 26 21.26 -13.40 -22.28
CA ASN A 26 22.30 -14.23 -22.89
C ASN A 26 22.58 -13.79 -24.34
N LEU A 27 21.59 -13.25 -25.06
CA LEU A 27 21.78 -12.73 -26.41
C LEU A 27 22.69 -11.49 -26.47
N GLN A 28 22.96 -10.82 -25.34
CA GLN A 28 23.88 -9.68 -25.28
C GLN A 28 25.32 -10.03 -25.70
N THR A 29 25.72 -11.30 -25.55
CA THR A 29 27.08 -11.75 -25.85
C THR A 29 27.29 -12.14 -27.31
N VAL A 30 26.22 -12.16 -28.12
CA VAL A 30 26.26 -12.70 -29.49
C VAL A 30 26.86 -11.69 -30.49
N SER A 31 26.46 -10.43 -30.43
CA SER A 31 27.01 -9.37 -31.30
C SER A 31 26.75 -7.97 -30.74
N LYS A 32 27.46 -6.96 -31.24
CA LYS A 32 27.25 -5.55 -30.84
C LYS A 32 25.81 -5.09 -31.17
N GLN A 33 25.30 -5.43 -32.35
CA GLN A 33 23.94 -5.12 -32.76
C GLN A 33 22.90 -5.83 -31.89
N MET A 34 23.14 -7.08 -31.52
CA MET A 34 22.24 -7.82 -30.61
C MET A 34 22.24 -7.21 -29.21
N LYS A 35 23.41 -6.78 -28.72
CA LYS A 35 23.52 -6.06 -27.44
C LYS A 35 22.69 -4.78 -27.44
N GLU A 36 22.74 -3.98 -28.50
CA GLU A 36 21.94 -2.77 -28.66
C GLU A 36 20.43 -3.08 -28.69
N ASN A 37 20.02 -4.08 -29.48
CA ASN A 37 18.63 -4.54 -29.54
C ASN A 37 18.12 -5.02 -28.18
N VAL A 38 18.93 -5.79 -27.43
CA VAL A 38 18.57 -6.23 -26.08
C VAL A 38 18.39 -5.04 -25.14
N GLN A 39 19.28 -4.04 -25.19
CA GLN A 39 19.17 -2.85 -24.35
C GLN A 39 17.89 -2.06 -24.66
N LEU A 40 17.52 -1.92 -25.95
CA LEU A 40 16.27 -1.29 -26.36
C LEU A 40 15.03 -2.09 -25.91
N THR A 41 15.05 -3.43 -26.00
CA THR A 41 13.96 -4.28 -25.51
C THR A 41 13.82 -4.18 -23.98
N LEU A 42 14.94 -4.19 -23.24
CA LEU A 42 14.91 -4.00 -21.78
C LEU A 42 14.41 -2.61 -21.41
N LYS A 43 14.81 -1.56 -22.15
CA LYS A 43 14.28 -0.21 -21.99
C LYS A 43 12.76 -0.18 -22.23
N ALA A 44 12.25 -0.83 -23.27
CA ALA A 44 10.82 -0.89 -23.55
C ALA A 44 10.05 -1.64 -22.46
N LEU A 45 10.62 -2.75 -21.94
CA LEU A 45 10.05 -3.48 -20.81
C LEU A 45 10.02 -2.61 -19.54
N LEU A 46 11.10 -1.87 -19.27
CA LEU A 46 11.17 -0.91 -18.16
C LEU A 46 10.18 0.24 -18.34
N ALA A 47 10.01 0.78 -19.56
CA ALA A 47 9.02 1.80 -19.84
C ALA A 47 7.58 1.29 -19.61
N SER A 48 7.30 0.04 -20.00
CA SER A 48 5.97 -0.58 -19.82
C SER A 48 5.54 -0.73 -18.36
N ILE A 49 6.49 -0.74 -17.43
CA ILE A 49 6.23 -0.79 -15.98
C ILE A 49 6.33 0.59 -15.31
N GLY A 50 6.44 1.67 -16.08
CA GLY A 50 6.53 3.04 -15.58
C GLY A 50 7.95 3.56 -15.29
N PHE A 51 9.01 2.82 -15.66
CA PHE A 51 10.38 3.32 -15.56
C PHE A 51 10.79 4.06 -16.85
N ASN A 52 10.68 5.39 -16.82
CA ASN A 52 11.03 6.27 -17.94
C ASN A 52 12.11 7.27 -17.51
N ASN A 53 13.36 6.81 -17.34
CA ASN A 53 14.49 7.71 -17.17
C ASN A 53 15.34 7.77 -18.46
N PRO A 54 15.23 8.85 -19.26
CA PRO A 54 15.93 9.00 -20.52
C PRO A 54 17.44 9.23 -20.37
N ASN A 55 17.92 9.61 -19.18
CA ASN A 55 19.30 10.05 -18.91
C ASN A 55 20.14 9.00 -18.17
N THR A 56 19.66 7.77 -18.04
CA THR A 56 20.41 6.70 -17.35
C THR A 56 21.67 6.30 -18.12
N THR A 57 22.84 6.51 -17.51
CA THR A 57 24.15 6.02 -18.01
C THR A 57 24.37 4.54 -17.69
N THR A 58 23.51 3.97 -16.84
CA THR A 58 23.61 2.58 -16.37
C THR A 58 22.98 1.63 -17.40
N PRO A 59 23.68 0.56 -17.79
CA PRO A 59 23.11 -0.47 -18.67
C PRO A 59 21.77 -1.02 -18.15
N TYR A 60 20.75 -1.08 -19.03
CA TYR A 60 19.38 -1.49 -18.67
C TYR A 60 19.30 -2.90 -18.09
N ASN A 61 20.25 -3.79 -18.38
CA ASN A 61 20.34 -5.11 -17.76
C ASN A 61 20.71 -5.08 -16.28
N ILE A 62 21.57 -4.15 -15.86
CA ILE A 62 21.93 -3.96 -14.44
C ILE A 62 20.72 -3.36 -13.70
N ILE A 63 20.10 -2.36 -14.34
CA ILE A 63 18.87 -1.75 -13.85
C ILE A 63 17.78 -2.80 -13.64
N PHE A 64 17.57 -3.63 -14.66
CA PHE A 64 16.56 -4.68 -14.66
C PHE A 64 16.83 -5.74 -13.58
N ARG A 65 18.08 -6.21 -13.44
CA ARG A 65 18.45 -7.18 -12.40
C ARG A 65 18.23 -6.63 -10.99
N THR A 66 18.45 -5.34 -10.79
CA THR A 66 18.30 -4.68 -9.49
C THR A 66 16.83 -4.46 -9.13
N ILE A 67 16.04 -3.92 -10.08
CA ILE A 67 14.61 -3.64 -9.87
C ILE A 67 13.80 -4.93 -9.73
N PHE A 68 14.18 -5.95 -10.49
CA PHE A 68 13.37 -7.15 -10.64
C PHE A 68 13.98 -8.44 -10.10
N GLY A 69 15.09 -8.35 -9.37
CA GLY A 69 15.62 -9.42 -8.55
C GLY A 69 14.71 -9.71 -7.34
N ARG A 70 13.44 -10.04 -7.62
CA ARG A 70 12.43 -10.32 -6.59
C ARG A 70 12.65 -11.73 -6.05
N GLU A 71 12.80 -11.84 -4.75
CA GLU A 71 12.76 -13.09 -4.00
C GLU A 71 11.30 -13.36 -3.59
N THR A 72 10.90 -14.64 -3.57
CA THR A 72 9.57 -15.04 -3.07
C THR A 72 9.76 -15.74 -1.73
N TYR A 73 9.17 -15.17 -0.68
CA TYR A 73 9.18 -15.73 0.67
C TYR A 73 7.83 -16.36 0.96
N PHE A 74 7.87 -17.51 1.63
CA PHE A 74 6.72 -18.25 2.10
C PHE A 74 6.79 -18.29 3.62
N TRP A 75 5.69 -17.92 4.24
CA TRP A 75 5.50 -18.08 5.67
C TRP A 75 4.25 -18.89 5.91
N SER A 76 4.43 -20.08 6.51
CA SER A 76 3.30 -20.89 6.94
C SER A 76 2.68 -20.32 8.20
N PHE A 77 1.37 -20.41 8.31
CA PHE A 77 0.66 -20.16 9.58
C PHE A 77 0.83 -21.30 10.58
N ASP A 78 1.33 -22.45 10.15
CA ASP A 78 1.78 -23.52 11.03
C ASP A 78 3.17 -23.16 11.61
N GLU A 79 3.24 -23.01 12.93
CA GLU A 79 4.46 -22.64 13.65
C GLU A 79 5.56 -23.71 13.55
N SER A 80 5.22 -24.95 13.17
CA SER A 80 6.19 -26.02 12.94
C SER A 80 7.02 -25.79 11.66
N VAL A 81 6.48 -25.06 10.68
CA VAL A 81 7.12 -24.83 9.38
C VAL A 81 7.84 -23.49 9.39
N LYS A 82 9.17 -23.53 9.33
CA LYS A 82 9.98 -22.31 9.24
C LYS A 82 9.72 -21.57 7.91
N PRO A 83 9.71 -20.23 7.92
CA PRO A 83 9.65 -19.47 6.68
C PRO A 83 10.81 -19.87 5.76
N PHE A 84 10.51 -20.06 4.48
CA PHE A 84 11.49 -20.42 3.47
C PHE A 84 11.43 -19.46 2.28
N LYS A 85 12.56 -19.35 1.58
CA LYS A 85 12.71 -18.51 0.39
C LYS A 85 12.92 -19.37 -0.84
N ARG A 86 12.26 -19.01 -1.95
CA ARG A 86 12.63 -19.53 -3.27
C ARG A 86 13.24 -18.41 -4.11
N ARG A 87 14.43 -18.67 -4.65
CA ARG A 87 15.19 -17.73 -5.48
C ARG A 87 14.98 -18.03 -6.96
N HIS A 88 14.69 -16.99 -7.74
CA HIS A 88 14.83 -16.97 -9.20
C HIS A 88 14.21 -18.18 -9.96
N ILE A 89 13.11 -18.78 -9.47
CA ILE A 89 12.53 -20.02 -10.03
C ILE A 89 12.27 -19.89 -11.54
N LEU A 90 11.78 -18.73 -11.97
CA LEU A 90 11.42 -18.45 -13.36
C LEU A 90 12.52 -17.70 -14.12
N GLY A 91 13.58 -17.22 -13.44
CA GLY A 91 14.53 -16.27 -14.04
C GLY A 91 13.87 -15.00 -14.59
N MET A 92 12.64 -14.70 -14.13
CA MET A 92 11.78 -13.63 -14.64
C MET A 92 11.09 -12.89 -13.48
N PRO A 93 10.80 -11.59 -13.64
CA PRO A 93 10.11 -10.81 -12.64
C PRO A 93 8.65 -11.26 -12.50
N VAL A 94 8.25 -11.51 -11.27
CA VAL A 94 6.87 -11.86 -10.93
C VAL A 94 6.07 -10.57 -10.73
N LYS A 95 4.96 -10.45 -11.47
CA LYS A 95 3.96 -9.39 -11.35
C LYS A 95 3.00 -9.69 -10.20
N SER A 96 2.47 -10.91 -10.16
CA SER A 96 1.61 -11.40 -9.08
C SER A 96 1.73 -12.91 -8.92
N ILE A 97 1.40 -13.40 -7.73
CA ILE A 97 1.41 -14.83 -7.40
C ILE A 97 0.16 -15.15 -6.58
N GLN A 98 -0.47 -16.27 -6.85
CA GLN A 98 -1.57 -16.76 -6.04
C GLN A 98 -1.40 -18.24 -5.77
N ILE A 99 -1.55 -18.62 -4.51
CA ILE A 99 -1.49 -20.00 -4.07
C ILE A 99 -2.90 -20.47 -3.76
N GLY A 100 -3.43 -21.29 -4.66
CA GLY A 100 -4.65 -22.04 -4.46
C GLY A 100 -4.44 -23.33 -3.66
N LEU A 101 -5.53 -24.03 -3.38
CA LEU A 101 -5.46 -25.34 -2.73
C LEU A 101 -4.81 -26.41 -3.62
N THR A 102 -5.06 -26.37 -4.93
CA THR A 102 -4.55 -27.38 -5.87
C THR A 102 -3.45 -26.82 -6.77
N TYR A 103 -3.60 -25.58 -7.23
CA TYR A 103 -2.69 -24.95 -8.17
C TYR A 103 -2.09 -23.67 -7.63
N THR A 104 -0.82 -23.44 -7.95
CA THR A 104 -0.14 -22.16 -7.75
C THR A 104 0.10 -21.52 -9.10
N GLY A 105 -0.39 -20.29 -9.25
CA GLY A 105 -0.24 -19.50 -10.46
C GLY A 105 0.72 -18.32 -10.22
N ILE A 106 1.62 -18.11 -11.18
CA ILE A 106 2.62 -17.05 -11.15
C ILE A 106 2.53 -16.27 -12.45
N LEU A 107 2.08 -15.02 -12.38
CA LEU A 107 2.04 -14.12 -13.52
C LEU A 107 3.30 -13.28 -13.57
N THR A 108 3.97 -13.29 -14.71
CA THR A 108 5.16 -12.47 -14.96
C THR A 108 4.82 -11.13 -15.59
N ILE A 109 5.76 -10.19 -15.58
CA ILE A 109 5.59 -8.88 -16.23
C ILE A 109 5.42 -8.95 -17.76
N GLN A 110 5.80 -10.08 -18.39
CA GLN A 110 5.59 -10.33 -19.81
C GLN A 110 4.22 -10.98 -20.10
N ASN A 111 3.29 -10.91 -19.14
CA ASN A 111 1.96 -11.51 -19.23
C ASN A 111 2.01 -13.02 -19.56
N ARG A 112 3.02 -13.72 -19.04
CA ARG A 112 3.10 -15.18 -19.05
C ARG A 112 2.70 -15.73 -17.69
N LEU A 113 1.74 -16.63 -17.69
CA LEU A 113 1.24 -17.33 -16.52
C LEU A 113 1.91 -18.70 -16.44
N TYR A 114 2.61 -18.95 -15.34
CA TYR A 114 3.21 -20.24 -15.00
C TYR A 114 2.36 -20.89 -13.93
N ILE A 115 1.96 -22.15 -14.15
CA ILE A 115 1.05 -22.87 -13.27
C ILE A 115 1.66 -24.20 -12.91
N CYS A 116 1.65 -24.55 -11.64
CA CYS A 116 2.10 -25.85 -11.14
C CYS A 116 1.18 -26.29 -10.01
N GLN A 117 1.31 -27.54 -9.59
CA GLN A 117 0.58 -28.02 -8.42
C GLN A 117 1.11 -27.33 -7.15
N SER A 118 0.21 -26.94 -6.25
CA SER A 118 0.59 -26.17 -5.06
C SER A 118 1.56 -26.93 -4.15
N HIS A 119 1.39 -28.24 -4.00
CA HIS A 119 2.30 -29.05 -3.19
C HIS A 119 3.71 -29.13 -3.83
N GLU A 120 3.81 -29.26 -5.16
CA GLU A 120 5.11 -29.25 -5.84
C GLU A 120 5.87 -27.94 -5.60
N TYR A 121 5.12 -26.84 -5.61
CA TYR A 121 5.65 -25.50 -5.39
C TYR A 121 6.03 -25.24 -3.92
N GLN A 122 5.38 -25.88 -2.97
CA GLN A 122 5.63 -25.70 -1.54
C GLN A 122 6.73 -26.62 -1.02
N GLU A 123 6.67 -27.92 -1.32
CA GLU A 123 7.51 -28.94 -0.68
C GLU A 123 8.88 -29.09 -1.36
N PHE A 124 8.95 -29.06 -2.69
CA PHE A 124 10.21 -29.33 -3.41
C PHE A 124 11.02 -28.07 -3.68
N ILE A 125 11.50 -27.39 -2.62
CA ILE A 125 12.21 -26.10 -2.68
C ILE A 125 13.40 -26.11 -3.66
N ASN A 126 14.12 -27.23 -3.73
CA ASN A 126 15.33 -27.38 -4.54
C ASN A 126 15.08 -27.89 -5.96
N GLN A 127 13.83 -28.26 -6.30
CA GLN A 127 13.48 -28.74 -7.63
C GLN A 127 12.61 -27.70 -8.35
N LYS A 128 12.75 -27.66 -9.66
CA LYS A 128 11.91 -26.81 -10.52
C LYS A 128 10.56 -27.51 -10.70
N PRO A 129 9.45 -26.88 -10.31
CA PRO A 129 8.11 -27.43 -10.53
C PRO A 129 7.82 -27.65 -12.01
N ASN A 130 6.90 -28.57 -12.29
CA ASN A 130 6.41 -28.79 -13.65
C ASN A 130 5.42 -27.69 -14.01
N PHE A 131 5.91 -26.70 -14.76
CA PHE A 131 5.10 -25.55 -15.13
C PHE A 131 4.35 -25.76 -16.44
N ILE A 132 3.04 -25.54 -16.38
CA ILE A 132 2.19 -25.25 -17.52
C ILE A 132 2.28 -23.76 -17.80
N ILE A 133 2.59 -23.38 -19.04
CA ILE A 133 2.80 -21.98 -19.42
C ILE A 133 1.66 -21.53 -20.33
N LYS A 134 1.02 -20.41 -19.97
CA LYS A 134 0.05 -19.70 -20.80
C LYS A 134 0.57 -18.30 -21.15
N LEU A 135 0.39 -17.90 -22.39
CA LEU A 135 0.88 -16.62 -22.92
C LEU A 135 -0.24 -15.59 -22.99
N GLN A 136 0.12 -14.30 -23.01
CA GLN A 136 -0.80 -13.16 -23.15
C GLN A 136 -1.94 -13.16 -22.11
N VAL A 137 -1.61 -13.53 -20.88
CA VAL A 137 -2.57 -13.57 -19.76
C VAL A 137 -2.63 -12.20 -19.08
N LYS A 138 -3.83 -11.62 -19.06
CA LYS A 138 -4.13 -10.35 -18.40
C LYS A 138 -4.33 -10.53 -16.89
N GLN A 139 -5.13 -11.53 -16.51
CA GLN A 139 -5.52 -11.81 -15.13
C GLN A 139 -5.69 -13.33 -14.93
N PHE A 140 -5.50 -13.83 -13.72
CA PHE A 140 -5.72 -15.23 -13.38
C PHE A 140 -6.25 -15.39 -11.95
N SER A 141 -6.85 -16.54 -11.68
CA SER A 141 -7.23 -16.96 -10.34
C SER A 141 -7.02 -18.47 -10.13
N THR A 142 -6.57 -18.81 -8.93
CA THR A 142 -6.36 -20.19 -8.44
C THR A 142 -7.17 -20.49 -7.16
N THR A 143 -8.11 -19.61 -6.77
CA THR A 143 -8.89 -19.76 -5.52
C THR A 143 -9.71 -21.04 -5.46
N SER A 144 -10.20 -21.51 -6.61
CA SER A 144 -11.06 -22.69 -6.71
C SER A 144 -10.29 -23.99 -6.58
N LYS A 145 -10.83 -24.94 -5.81
CA LYS A 145 -10.26 -26.28 -5.71
C LYS A 145 -10.38 -27.02 -7.04
N GLY A 146 -9.26 -27.57 -7.51
CA GLY A 146 -9.20 -28.44 -8.70
C GLY A 146 -9.31 -27.69 -10.03
N LYS A 147 -9.42 -26.36 -10.00
CA LYS A 147 -9.62 -25.54 -11.19
C LYS A 147 -8.75 -24.29 -11.11
N PHE A 148 -8.28 -23.81 -12.24
CA PHE A 148 -7.75 -22.45 -12.33
C PHE A 148 -8.38 -21.73 -13.52
N ILE A 149 -8.52 -20.43 -13.38
CA ILE A 149 -9.23 -19.58 -14.35
C ILE A 149 -8.26 -18.49 -14.78
N TYR A 150 -8.26 -18.15 -16.06
CA TYR A 150 -7.42 -17.07 -16.55
C TYR A 150 -8.07 -16.33 -17.73
N LEU A 151 -7.78 -15.04 -17.81
CA LEU A 151 -8.27 -14.13 -18.83
C LEU A 151 -7.11 -13.72 -19.73
N LYS A 152 -7.26 -13.92 -21.03
CA LYS A 152 -6.30 -13.48 -22.05
C LYS A 152 -6.49 -11.99 -22.36
N GLU A 153 -5.46 -11.35 -22.90
CA GLU A 153 -5.49 -9.93 -23.32
C GLU A 153 -6.56 -9.63 -24.38
N ASN A 154 -6.93 -10.62 -25.20
CA ASN A 154 -7.99 -10.52 -26.19
C ASN A 154 -9.41 -10.61 -25.59
N GLY A 155 -9.55 -10.80 -24.28
CA GLY A 155 -10.83 -10.90 -23.58
C GLY A 155 -11.39 -12.33 -23.48
N ASP A 156 -10.62 -13.36 -23.85
CA ASP A 156 -11.04 -14.77 -23.70
C ASP A 156 -10.85 -15.25 -22.26
N LEU A 157 -11.95 -15.60 -21.59
CA LEU A 157 -11.98 -16.18 -20.25
C LEU A 157 -11.96 -17.71 -20.34
N ASN A 158 -10.87 -18.31 -19.87
CA ASN A 158 -10.65 -19.75 -19.94
C ASN A 158 -10.63 -20.36 -18.54
N ILE A 159 -11.14 -21.58 -18.43
CA ILE A 159 -11.03 -22.43 -17.24
C ILE A 159 -10.27 -23.70 -17.59
N VAL A 160 -9.47 -24.16 -16.63
CA VAL A 160 -8.76 -25.42 -16.74
C VAL A 160 -9.07 -26.29 -15.54
N PHE A 161 -9.40 -27.55 -15.82
CA PHE A 161 -9.79 -28.54 -14.81
C PHE A 161 -8.61 -29.42 -14.36
N GLU A 162 -8.86 -30.36 -13.44
CA GLU A 162 -7.83 -31.26 -12.89
C GLU A 162 -7.15 -32.13 -13.95
N ASN A 163 -7.87 -32.49 -15.01
CA ASN A 163 -7.34 -33.22 -16.18
C ASN A 163 -6.51 -32.35 -17.14
N LEU A 164 -6.28 -31.07 -16.80
CA LEU A 164 -5.57 -30.07 -17.62
C LEU A 164 -6.26 -29.70 -18.93
N GLU A 165 -7.51 -30.13 -19.13
CA GLU A 165 -8.32 -29.71 -20.27
C GLU A 165 -8.75 -28.25 -20.10
N GLU A 166 -8.61 -27.48 -21.18
CA GLU A 166 -8.90 -26.06 -21.25
C GLU A 166 -10.21 -25.81 -21.99
N TYR A 167 -11.08 -25.02 -21.38
CA TYR A 167 -12.38 -24.64 -21.93
C TYR A 167 -12.54 -23.12 -21.92
N LEU A 168 -13.09 -22.60 -23.01
CA LEU A 168 -13.43 -21.19 -23.13
C LEU A 168 -14.83 -20.96 -22.57
N ILE A 169 -14.96 -20.17 -21.51
CA ILE A 169 -16.25 -19.87 -20.86
C ILE A 169 -16.93 -18.66 -21.50
N ALA A 170 -16.16 -17.61 -21.80
CA ALA A 170 -16.69 -16.36 -22.32
C ALA A 170 -15.66 -15.60 -23.15
N LYS A 171 -16.13 -14.81 -24.12
CA LYS A 171 -15.31 -13.91 -24.95
C LYS A 171 -15.64 -12.46 -24.64
N ASN A 172 -14.70 -11.55 -24.91
CA ASN A 172 -14.86 -10.11 -24.66
C ASN A 172 -15.07 -9.74 -23.19
N VAL A 173 -14.51 -10.52 -22.27
CA VAL A 173 -14.53 -10.23 -20.83
C VAL A 173 -13.48 -9.15 -20.53
N ASP A 174 -13.87 -8.09 -19.83
CA ASP A 174 -12.95 -7.02 -19.46
C ASP A 174 -12.08 -7.41 -18.26
N PHE A 175 -12.71 -7.93 -17.21
CA PHE A 175 -12.05 -8.47 -16.02
C PHE A 175 -13.01 -9.41 -15.28
N PHE A 176 -12.48 -10.21 -14.38
CA PHE A 176 -13.28 -11.13 -13.58
C PHE A 176 -12.81 -11.14 -12.13
N GLU A 177 -13.66 -11.64 -11.24
CA GLU A 177 -13.28 -11.92 -9.85
C GLU A 177 -13.80 -13.30 -9.45
N THR A 178 -13.15 -13.94 -8.49
CA THR A 178 -13.52 -15.29 -8.05
C THR A 178 -13.54 -15.39 -6.53
N SER A 179 -14.55 -16.05 -5.99
CA SER A 179 -14.48 -16.63 -4.65
C SER A 179 -14.11 -18.11 -4.74
N TYR A 180 -14.26 -18.83 -3.62
CA TYR A 180 -14.04 -20.27 -3.60
C TYR A 180 -15.10 -21.05 -4.40
N TYR A 181 -16.31 -20.51 -4.51
CA TYR A 181 -17.46 -21.18 -5.13
C TYR A 181 -18.01 -20.48 -6.36
N GLN A 182 -17.69 -19.19 -6.56
CA GLN A 182 -18.33 -18.34 -7.56
C GLN A 182 -17.30 -17.61 -8.41
N LEU A 183 -17.67 -17.33 -9.65
CA LEU A 183 -16.92 -16.52 -10.62
C LEU A 183 -17.86 -15.46 -11.18
N VAL A 184 -17.45 -14.19 -11.14
CA VAL A 184 -18.17 -13.10 -11.79
C VAL A 184 -17.30 -12.53 -12.91
N ALA A 185 -17.84 -12.52 -14.13
CA ALA A 185 -17.21 -11.92 -15.30
C ALA A 185 -17.91 -10.59 -15.66
N ILE A 186 -17.15 -9.52 -15.83
CA ILE A 186 -17.66 -8.19 -16.21
C ILE A 186 -17.43 -7.92 -17.69
N PHE A 187 -18.43 -7.31 -18.30
CA PHE A 187 -18.41 -6.82 -19.67
C PHE A 187 -18.79 -5.34 -19.64
N LEU A 188 -17.87 -4.45 -20.00
CA LEU A 188 -18.06 -2.99 -20.02
C LEU A 188 -18.72 -2.53 -21.34
N ASN A 189 -18.59 -3.33 -22.42
CA ASN A 189 -19.19 -3.04 -23.72
C ASN A 189 -20.25 -4.09 -24.11
N PRO A 190 -21.55 -3.80 -23.91
CA PRO A 190 -22.64 -4.75 -24.17
C PRO A 190 -22.75 -5.20 -25.63
N GLN A 191 -22.36 -4.33 -26.58
CA GLN A 191 -22.55 -4.51 -28.02
C GLN A 191 -21.69 -5.61 -28.68
N LYS A 192 -20.79 -6.26 -27.94
CA LYS A 192 -19.90 -7.32 -28.47
C LYS A 192 -20.17 -8.71 -27.91
N ILE A 193 -21.30 -8.91 -27.24
CA ILE A 193 -21.52 -10.12 -26.45
C ILE A 193 -22.38 -11.10 -27.26
N PRO A 194 -21.80 -12.20 -27.78
CA PRO A 194 -22.60 -13.20 -28.45
C PRO A 194 -23.40 -13.95 -27.39
N GLN A 195 -24.69 -14.20 -27.66
CA GLN A 195 -25.58 -15.13 -26.92
C GLN A 195 -26.33 -14.61 -25.66
N LEU A 196 -26.45 -13.30 -25.42
CA LEU A 196 -27.38 -12.80 -24.39
C LEU A 196 -28.70 -12.29 -25.01
N PRO A 197 -29.87 -12.64 -24.43
CA PRO A 197 -31.19 -12.29 -24.97
C PRO A 197 -31.58 -10.81 -24.82
N SER A 198 -30.70 -9.94 -24.29
CA SER A 198 -30.96 -8.53 -24.02
C SER A 198 -29.75 -7.67 -24.42
N GLU A 199 -30.01 -6.49 -24.99
CA GLU A 199 -28.98 -5.46 -25.25
C GLU A 199 -28.37 -4.89 -23.97
N GLN A 200 -28.97 -5.16 -22.80
CA GLN A 200 -28.44 -4.76 -21.50
C GLN A 200 -27.59 -5.90 -20.92
N THR A 201 -26.29 -5.93 -21.22
CA THR A 201 -25.40 -6.88 -20.55
C THR A 201 -24.62 -6.24 -19.42
N ARG A 202 -24.75 -6.84 -18.24
CA ARG A 202 -23.97 -6.54 -17.04
C ARG A 202 -23.75 -7.84 -16.26
N ALA A 203 -22.58 -7.96 -15.65
CA ALA A 203 -22.02 -9.10 -14.90
C ALA A 203 -22.65 -10.49 -15.10
N ILE A 204 -21.86 -11.48 -15.54
CA ILE A 204 -22.28 -12.89 -15.55
C ILE A 204 -21.71 -13.60 -14.32
N LEU A 205 -22.58 -14.25 -13.54
CA LEU A 205 -22.23 -15.08 -12.40
C LEU A 205 -22.28 -16.57 -12.76
N TYR A 206 -21.14 -17.24 -12.59
CA TYR A 206 -21.00 -18.69 -12.71
C TYR A 206 -20.81 -19.32 -11.32
N GLN A 207 -21.57 -20.37 -11.04
CA GLN A 207 -21.29 -21.25 -9.91
C GLN A 207 -20.22 -22.26 -10.33
N LEU A 208 -19.06 -22.23 -9.68
CA LEU A 208 -17.93 -23.06 -10.05
C LEU A 208 -18.18 -24.56 -9.82
N GLN A 209 -19.13 -24.92 -8.95
CA GLN A 209 -19.51 -26.32 -8.73
C GLN A 209 -20.24 -26.91 -9.96
N ASP A 210 -21.03 -26.10 -10.66
CA ASP A 210 -21.82 -26.52 -11.82
C ASP A 210 -20.99 -26.64 -13.10
N LEU A 211 -19.85 -25.96 -13.16
CA LEU A 211 -18.92 -26.03 -14.29
C LEU A 211 -18.18 -27.38 -14.28
N THR A 212 -18.42 -28.19 -15.30
CA THR A 212 -17.73 -29.46 -15.56
C THR A 212 -17.30 -29.53 -17.02
N PRO A 213 -16.26 -30.32 -17.37
CA PRO A 213 -15.79 -30.46 -18.75
C PRO A 213 -16.89 -30.78 -19.78
N GLN A 214 -17.94 -31.50 -19.36
CA GLN A 214 -19.07 -31.90 -20.21
C GLN A 214 -20.12 -30.78 -20.40
N ASN A 215 -20.13 -29.78 -19.52
CA ASN A 215 -21.21 -28.77 -19.45
C ASN A 215 -20.72 -27.33 -19.69
N CYS A 216 -19.44 -27.12 -19.97
CA CYS A 216 -18.87 -25.77 -20.16
C CYS A 216 -19.53 -24.98 -21.30
N ASP A 217 -20.05 -25.65 -22.33
CA ASP A 217 -20.65 -25.02 -23.51
C ASP A 217 -22.17 -24.81 -23.40
N GLN A 218 -22.79 -25.23 -22.29
CA GLN A 218 -24.25 -25.16 -22.14
C GLN A 218 -24.71 -23.79 -21.60
N ILE A 219 -25.52 -23.09 -22.40
CA ILE A 219 -26.06 -21.73 -22.18
C ILE A 219 -26.91 -21.60 -20.88
N GLN A 220 -27.32 -22.69 -20.23
CA GLN A 220 -28.42 -22.70 -19.24
C GLN A 220 -28.05 -22.50 -17.76
N LYS A 221 -26.82 -22.15 -17.37
CA LYS A 221 -26.44 -22.18 -15.93
C LYS A 221 -25.73 -20.95 -15.36
N TYR A 222 -25.65 -19.85 -16.09
CA TYR A 222 -25.17 -18.60 -15.51
C TYR A 222 -26.34 -17.70 -15.09
N LYS A 223 -26.13 -16.94 -14.00
CA LYS A 223 -27.06 -15.89 -13.59
C LYS A 223 -26.56 -14.56 -14.12
N GLN A 224 -27.45 -13.76 -14.70
CA GLN A 224 -27.14 -12.41 -15.17
C GLN A 224 -27.32 -11.44 -14.00
N ILE A 225 -26.45 -10.43 -13.91
CA ILE A 225 -26.51 -9.42 -12.85
C ILE A 225 -26.66 -8.05 -13.49
N ILE A 226 -27.81 -7.42 -13.31
CA ILE A 226 -28.02 -6.07 -13.83
C ILE A 226 -27.30 -5.09 -12.90
N LEU A 227 -26.14 -4.57 -13.34
CA LEU A 227 -25.45 -3.41 -12.74
C LEU A 227 -26.14 -2.10 -13.22
N PRO A 228 -25.73 -0.91 -12.75
CA PRO A 228 -26.33 0.38 -13.16
C PRO A 228 -25.86 0.89 -14.54
N ASP A 229 -26.71 1.61 -15.28
CA ASP A 229 -26.45 2.05 -16.67
C ASP A 229 -25.35 3.08 -16.85
N ASP A 230 -25.22 3.97 -15.87
CA ASP A 230 -24.39 5.15 -15.99
C ASP A 230 -23.05 5.03 -15.26
N GLU A 231 -22.72 3.83 -14.76
CA GLU A 231 -21.63 3.63 -13.80
C GLU A 231 -20.64 2.55 -14.25
N ASN A 232 -19.38 2.94 -14.47
CA ASN A 232 -18.30 2.01 -14.79
C ASN A 232 -17.81 1.32 -13.51
N ILE A 233 -17.95 -0.01 -13.43
CA ILE A 233 -17.42 -0.80 -12.32
C ILE A 233 -15.91 -0.96 -12.45
N ILE A 234 -15.19 -0.67 -11.36
CA ILE A 234 -13.73 -0.72 -11.28
C ILE A 234 -13.21 -1.89 -10.44
N GLN A 235 -13.99 -2.37 -9.47
CA GLN A 235 -13.59 -3.46 -8.58
C GLN A 235 -14.80 -4.27 -8.12
N ILE A 236 -14.57 -5.55 -7.83
CA ILE A 236 -15.57 -6.50 -7.32
C ILE A 236 -15.00 -7.16 -6.06
N ALA A 237 -15.85 -7.39 -5.08
CA ALA A 237 -15.56 -8.21 -3.91
C ALA A 237 -16.64 -9.29 -3.78
N ILE A 238 -16.27 -10.55 -3.99
CA ILE A 238 -17.18 -11.71 -3.97
C ILE A 238 -17.01 -12.47 -2.65
N GLY A 239 -18.10 -12.63 -1.91
CA GLY A 239 -18.21 -13.59 -0.81
C GLY A 239 -19.12 -14.76 -1.16
N SER A 240 -19.41 -15.65 -0.20
CA SER A 240 -20.33 -16.77 -0.44
C SER A 240 -21.78 -16.32 -0.70
N ASN A 241 -22.17 -15.22 -0.06
CA ASN A 241 -23.58 -14.82 0.11
C ASN A 241 -23.90 -13.45 -0.50
N ALA A 242 -22.90 -12.68 -0.91
CA ALA A 242 -23.09 -11.36 -1.47
C ALA A 242 -21.92 -11.01 -2.38
N ILE A 243 -22.20 -10.19 -3.38
CA ILE A 243 -21.21 -9.60 -4.27
C ILE A 243 -21.30 -8.08 -4.12
N TYR A 244 -20.18 -7.43 -3.87
CA TYR A 244 -20.08 -5.98 -3.86
C TYR A 244 -19.33 -5.47 -5.09
N TYR A 245 -19.76 -4.33 -5.60
CA TYR A 245 -19.17 -3.66 -6.75
C TYR A 245 -18.84 -2.22 -6.38
N LEU A 246 -17.68 -1.75 -6.82
CA LEU A 246 -17.26 -0.35 -6.68
C LEU A 246 -17.31 0.32 -8.05
N SER A 247 -18.01 1.44 -8.16
CA SER A 247 -18.03 2.26 -9.38
C SER A 247 -16.88 3.26 -9.41
N LYS A 248 -16.59 3.79 -10.61
CA LYS A 248 -15.64 4.90 -10.82
C LYS A 248 -16.05 6.17 -10.07
N THR A 249 -17.35 6.36 -9.79
CA THR A 249 -17.87 7.48 -8.97
C THR A 249 -17.79 7.21 -7.46
N GLN A 250 -17.07 6.16 -7.03
CA GLN A 250 -16.88 5.77 -5.63
C GLN A 250 -18.15 5.30 -4.90
N LYS A 251 -19.19 4.91 -5.65
CA LYS A 251 -20.40 4.30 -5.08
C LYS A 251 -20.24 2.79 -4.96
N VAL A 252 -20.83 2.23 -3.91
CA VAL A 252 -20.82 0.79 -3.64
C VAL A 252 -22.19 0.21 -3.91
N TYR A 253 -22.21 -0.90 -4.64
CA TYR A 253 -23.41 -1.64 -4.98
C TYR A 253 -23.31 -3.07 -4.44
N GLN A 254 -24.46 -3.68 -4.13
CA GLN A 254 -24.54 -5.05 -3.63
C GLN A 254 -25.55 -5.87 -4.44
N SER A 255 -25.18 -7.11 -4.76
CA SER A 255 -26.07 -8.15 -5.24
C SER A 255 -26.11 -9.28 -4.21
N ASP A 256 -27.31 -9.69 -3.80
CA ASP A 256 -27.50 -10.81 -2.86
C ASP A 256 -27.48 -12.14 -3.62
N THR A 257 -26.71 -13.12 -3.13
CA THR A 257 -26.61 -14.46 -3.69
C THR A 257 -27.17 -15.54 -2.78
N LYS A 258 -27.79 -15.18 -1.64
CA LYS A 258 -28.32 -16.13 -0.63
C LYS A 258 -29.51 -16.97 -1.09
N ASN A 259 -30.24 -16.54 -2.12
CA ASN A 259 -31.45 -17.23 -2.54
C ASN A 259 -31.15 -18.34 -3.56
N GLU A 260 -30.83 -19.52 -3.05
CA GLU A 260 -30.78 -20.78 -3.80
C GLU A 260 -32.16 -21.20 -4.36
N GLN A 261 -33.26 -20.61 -3.87
CA GLN A 261 -34.64 -20.99 -4.24
C GLN A 261 -35.32 -20.07 -5.27
N VAL A 262 -34.67 -19.01 -5.74
CA VAL A 262 -35.28 -18.10 -6.73
C VAL A 262 -34.89 -18.54 -8.14
N ILE A 263 -35.92 -18.90 -8.91
CA ILE A 263 -35.92 -19.34 -10.32
C ILE A 263 -35.45 -18.23 -11.28
N ASP A 264 -35.30 -16.99 -10.80
CA ASP A 264 -34.91 -15.85 -11.64
C ASP A 264 -33.47 -15.97 -12.15
N GLN A 265 -33.33 -15.94 -13.47
CA GLN A 265 -32.04 -15.85 -14.17
C GLN A 265 -31.33 -14.51 -13.96
N ILE A 266 -31.98 -13.54 -13.29
CA ILE A 266 -31.53 -12.16 -13.15
C ILE A 266 -31.42 -11.79 -11.68
N ILE A 267 -30.23 -11.37 -11.25
CA ILE A 267 -29.96 -10.83 -9.92
C ILE A 267 -29.98 -9.30 -10.00
N LYS A 268 -30.81 -8.68 -9.16
CA LYS A 268 -30.88 -7.21 -9.04
C LYS A 268 -29.76 -6.70 -8.15
N THR A 269 -29.24 -5.53 -8.51
CA THR A 269 -28.19 -4.84 -7.77
C THR A 269 -28.78 -3.64 -7.04
N VAL A 270 -28.41 -3.46 -5.76
CA VAL A 270 -28.91 -2.38 -4.90
C VAL A 270 -27.75 -1.51 -4.44
N GLN A 271 -27.88 -0.18 -4.62
CA GLN A 271 -26.90 0.78 -4.09
C GLN A 271 -26.88 0.77 -2.56
N GLN A 272 -25.68 0.81 -2.00
CA GLN A 272 -25.48 0.83 -0.55
C GLN A 272 -25.28 2.26 -0.06
N ASN A 273 -26.40 2.92 0.22
CA ASN A 273 -26.41 4.36 0.53
C ASN A 273 -25.66 4.73 1.83
N TYR A 274 -25.37 3.76 2.70
CA TYR A 274 -24.54 4.02 3.89
C TYR A 274 -23.08 4.36 3.56
N PHE A 275 -22.65 4.16 2.30
CA PHE A 275 -21.37 4.60 1.77
C PHE A 275 -21.42 5.95 1.03
N ASP A 276 -22.59 6.54 0.75
CA ASP A 276 -22.68 7.72 -0.13
C ASP A 276 -21.93 8.94 0.38
N LYS A 277 -21.80 9.09 1.70
CA LYS A 277 -21.02 10.17 2.34
C LYS A 277 -19.55 9.83 2.51
N LYS A 278 -19.12 8.63 2.10
CA LYS A 278 -17.79 8.08 2.35
C LYS A 278 -17.13 7.84 1.01
N SER A 279 -16.02 8.53 0.74
CA SER A 279 -15.23 8.33 -0.47
C SER A 279 -14.55 6.96 -0.46
N ILE A 280 -15.25 5.91 -0.92
CA ILE A 280 -14.70 4.55 -0.99
C ILE A 280 -13.77 4.43 -2.19
N ILE A 281 -12.53 4.00 -1.93
CA ILE A 281 -11.48 3.88 -2.93
C ILE A 281 -11.24 2.43 -3.34
N SER A 282 -11.49 1.46 -2.46
CA SER A 282 -11.33 0.04 -2.77
C SER A 282 -12.18 -0.85 -1.87
N ILE A 283 -12.54 -2.03 -2.39
CA ILE A 283 -13.33 -3.05 -1.70
C ILE A 283 -12.60 -4.40 -1.76
N TYR A 284 -12.69 -5.20 -0.70
CA TYR A 284 -12.04 -6.50 -0.61
C TYR A 284 -12.98 -7.51 0.03
N SER A 285 -12.81 -8.79 -0.30
CA SER A 285 -13.55 -9.88 0.32
C SER A 285 -12.64 -11.03 0.70
N GLY A 286 -12.93 -11.64 1.84
CA GLY A 286 -12.56 -13.02 2.10
C GLY A 286 -13.74 -13.94 1.80
N LEU A 287 -13.76 -15.14 2.39
CA LEU A 287 -14.82 -16.13 2.14
C LEU A 287 -16.22 -15.57 2.45
N ASN A 288 -16.42 -15.10 3.69
CA ASN A 288 -17.72 -14.64 4.22
C ASN A 288 -17.59 -13.30 4.97
N TYR A 289 -16.57 -12.50 4.64
CA TYR A 289 -16.35 -11.19 5.25
C TYR A 289 -15.83 -10.22 4.19
N PHE A 290 -16.04 -8.94 4.44
CA PHE A 290 -15.78 -7.88 3.48
C PHE A 290 -15.09 -6.71 4.16
N LEU A 291 -14.28 -5.99 3.38
CA LEU A 291 -13.63 -4.76 3.77
C LEU A 291 -13.88 -3.68 2.72
N ALA A 292 -14.04 -2.44 3.16
CA ALA A 292 -14.06 -1.27 2.29
C ALA A 292 -13.06 -0.25 2.83
N LEU A 293 -12.17 0.21 1.98
CA LEU A 293 -11.22 1.27 2.29
C LEU A 293 -11.79 2.59 1.75
N GLY A 294 -11.98 3.55 2.64
CA GLY A 294 -12.36 4.91 2.31
C GLY A 294 -11.20 5.87 2.51
N ARG A 295 -11.13 6.89 1.66
CA ARG A 295 -10.21 8.03 1.80
C ARG A 295 -10.92 9.27 1.28
N GLU A 296 -11.32 10.14 2.21
CA GLU A 296 -11.99 11.39 1.87
C GLU A 296 -11.00 12.39 1.29
N ASN A 297 -11.42 13.06 0.21
CA ASN A 297 -10.68 14.18 -0.35
C ASN A 297 -10.82 15.39 0.59
N ILE A 298 -9.71 16.05 0.91
CA ILE A 298 -9.75 17.32 1.63
C ILE A 298 -9.96 18.39 0.57
N LYS A 299 -11.06 19.12 0.70
CA LYS A 299 -11.31 20.33 -0.09
C LYS A 299 -10.06 21.21 0.02
N SER A 300 -9.46 21.59 -1.11
CA SER A 300 -8.22 22.38 -1.07
C SER A 300 -8.47 23.70 -0.36
N ILE A 301 -7.48 24.23 0.37
CA ILE A 301 -7.58 25.57 0.97
C ILE A 301 -7.98 26.63 -0.07
N LYS A 302 -7.64 26.44 -1.34
CA LYS A 302 -8.03 27.33 -2.44
C LYS A 302 -9.54 27.43 -2.66
N GLU A 303 -10.29 26.42 -2.26
CA GLU A 303 -11.73 26.33 -2.45
C GLU A 303 -12.51 26.63 -1.15
N TRP A 304 -11.80 26.93 -0.05
CA TRP A 304 -12.45 27.16 1.24
C TRP A 304 -13.27 28.44 1.23
N THR A 305 -14.47 28.34 1.80
CA THR A 305 -15.28 29.52 2.12
C THR A 305 -14.65 30.29 3.27
N ASN A 306 -15.06 31.55 3.44
CA ASN A 306 -14.60 32.37 4.55
C ASN A 306 -14.91 31.70 5.91
N GLU A 307 -16.05 31.01 6.05
CA GLU A 307 -16.42 30.27 7.26
C GLU A 307 -15.52 29.05 7.52
N GLU A 308 -15.18 28.28 6.48
CA GLU A 308 -14.26 27.13 6.58
C GLU A 308 -12.86 27.59 6.99
N LEU A 309 -12.40 28.73 6.45
CA LEU A 309 -11.12 29.35 6.78
C LEU A 309 -11.08 29.84 8.24
N GLN A 310 -12.15 30.46 8.72
CA GLN A 310 -12.29 30.89 10.13
C GLN A 310 -12.20 29.69 11.10
N ALA A 311 -12.91 28.61 10.79
CA ALA A 311 -12.89 27.38 11.59
C ALA A 311 -11.49 26.75 11.63
N TRP A 312 -10.79 26.75 10.49
CA TRP A 312 -9.41 26.26 10.40
C TRP A 312 -8.42 27.11 11.22
N LEU A 313 -8.48 28.45 11.12
CA LEU A 313 -7.63 29.36 11.89
C LEU A 313 -7.81 29.17 13.40
N SER A 314 -9.05 28.99 13.85
CA SER A 314 -9.35 28.68 15.24
C SER A 314 -8.70 27.37 15.68
N LYS A 315 -8.76 26.33 14.83
CA LYS A 315 -8.20 25.00 15.12
C LYS A 315 -6.67 25.00 15.22
N ILE A 316 -5.97 25.80 14.42
CA ILE A 316 -4.50 25.91 14.46
C ILE A 316 -3.97 26.85 15.58
N GLY A 317 -4.88 27.45 16.36
CA GLY A 317 -4.57 28.31 17.50
C GLY A 317 -4.39 29.79 17.14
N PHE A 318 -5.04 30.26 16.07
CA PHE A 318 -5.03 31.66 15.61
C PHE A 318 -6.41 32.32 15.77
N SER A 319 -7.11 32.01 16.87
CA SER A 319 -8.47 32.52 17.16
C SER A 319 -8.56 34.05 17.11
N ASP A 320 -7.52 34.74 17.55
CA ASP A 320 -7.51 36.21 17.64
C ASP A 320 -7.53 36.89 16.26
N TYR A 321 -7.11 36.16 15.22
CA TYR A 321 -7.02 36.63 13.84
C TYR A 321 -8.26 36.26 13.01
N VAL A 322 -9.17 35.45 13.56
CA VAL A 322 -10.41 35.02 12.89
C VAL A 322 -11.29 36.20 12.54
N ASN A 323 -11.38 37.20 13.43
CA ASN A 323 -12.16 38.42 13.20
C ASN A 323 -11.62 39.22 12.01
N ILE A 324 -10.29 39.33 11.87
CA ILE A 324 -9.66 40.04 10.75
C ILE A 324 -10.02 39.36 9.42
N VAL A 325 -9.95 38.02 9.40
CA VAL A 325 -10.31 37.22 8.21
C VAL A 325 -11.80 37.30 7.90
N LYS A 326 -12.65 37.38 8.93
CA LYS A 326 -14.09 37.56 8.79
C LYS A 326 -14.47 38.93 8.21
N TYR A 327 -13.91 40.02 8.76
CA TYR A 327 -14.26 41.38 8.32
C TYR A 327 -13.70 41.73 6.94
N ASN A 328 -12.57 41.14 6.54
CA ASN A 328 -11.98 41.35 5.22
C ASN A 328 -12.52 40.38 4.15
N GLU A 329 -13.46 39.49 4.52
CA GLU A 329 -14.09 38.52 3.62
C GLU A 329 -13.11 37.64 2.82
N PHE A 330 -11.89 37.40 3.32
CA PHE A 330 -10.90 36.64 2.57
C PHE A 330 -11.40 35.26 2.18
N THR A 331 -11.25 34.94 0.90
CA THR A 331 -11.46 33.58 0.40
C THR A 331 -10.21 32.73 0.65
N GLY A 332 -10.38 31.41 0.72
CA GLY A 332 -9.24 30.51 0.88
C GLY A 332 -8.20 30.58 -0.25
N LEU A 333 -8.62 31.00 -1.46
CA LEU A 333 -7.72 31.25 -2.59
C LEU A 333 -6.81 32.46 -2.38
N GLU A 334 -7.37 33.59 -1.94
CA GLU A 334 -6.62 34.82 -1.66
C GLU A 334 -5.71 34.60 -0.46
N PHE A 335 -6.26 34.01 0.61
CA PHE A 335 -5.52 33.75 1.82
C PHE A 335 -4.34 32.79 1.59
N SER A 336 -4.52 31.72 0.81
CA SER A 336 -3.43 30.78 0.51
C SER A 336 -2.32 31.36 -0.37
N LYS A 337 -2.58 32.43 -1.12
CA LYS A 337 -1.57 33.13 -1.92
C LYS A 337 -0.87 34.21 -1.11
N GLU A 338 -1.63 35.05 -0.43
CA GLU A 338 -1.10 36.26 0.19
C GLU A 338 -0.56 36.00 1.60
N ALA A 339 -1.23 35.16 2.40
CA ALA A 339 -0.84 34.90 3.78
C ALA A 339 0.40 33.99 3.92
N VAL A 340 1.02 33.56 2.81
CA VAL A 340 2.36 32.94 2.83
C VAL A 340 3.47 33.99 2.96
N HIS A 341 3.22 35.22 2.50
CA HIS A 341 4.19 36.30 2.48
C HIS A 341 4.24 37.06 3.82
N GLN A 342 5.46 37.31 4.32
CA GLN A 342 5.68 37.99 5.60
C GLN A 342 5.14 39.43 5.62
N GLU A 343 5.14 40.12 4.48
CA GLU A 343 4.61 41.49 4.37
C GLU A 343 3.10 41.52 4.62
N PHE A 344 2.35 40.60 4.03
CA PHE A 344 0.91 40.48 4.24
C PHE A 344 0.57 40.10 5.69
N GLN A 345 1.31 39.14 6.27
CA GLN A 345 1.10 38.75 7.67
C GLN A 345 1.33 39.91 8.65
N LYS A 346 2.31 40.77 8.38
CA LYS A 346 2.58 41.95 9.22
C LYS A 346 1.59 43.08 9.00
N ASN A 347 1.35 43.44 7.75
CA ASN A 347 0.61 44.65 7.38
C ASN A 347 -0.91 44.46 7.49
N THR A 348 -1.40 43.26 7.18
CA THR A 348 -2.84 42.97 7.09
C THR A 348 -3.35 42.20 8.30
N LEU A 349 -2.60 41.19 8.77
CA LEU A 349 -2.99 40.39 9.94
C LEU A 349 -2.45 40.94 11.26
N GLY A 350 -1.59 41.97 11.23
CA GLY A 350 -0.96 42.53 12.44
C GLY A 350 -0.06 41.54 13.18
N LEU A 351 0.39 40.49 12.48
CA LEU A 351 1.11 39.37 13.07
C LEU A 351 2.61 39.70 13.09
N ILE A 352 3.13 40.14 14.24
CA ILE A 352 4.52 40.64 14.37
C ILE A 352 5.47 39.55 14.86
N ASN A 353 4.95 38.54 15.59
CA ASN A 353 5.76 37.44 16.13
C ASN A 353 6.21 36.49 15.00
N ALA A 354 7.54 36.37 14.83
CA ALA A 354 8.15 35.53 13.81
C ALA A 354 7.83 34.04 13.95
N GLU A 355 7.62 33.52 15.16
CA GLU A 355 7.26 32.11 15.39
C GLU A 355 5.85 31.80 14.88
N LEU A 356 4.89 32.69 15.17
CA LEU A 356 3.53 32.57 14.68
C LEU A 356 3.45 32.76 13.16
N GLN A 357 4.28 33.66 12.60
CA GLN A 357 4.40 33.84 11.15
C GLN A 357 4.86 32.54 10.45
N ILE A 358 5.92 31.92 10.98
CA ILE A 358 6.45 30.66 10.46
C ILE A 358 5.39 29.56 10.59
N LYS A 359 4.77 29.42 11.77
CA LYS A 359 3.72 28.44 12.03
C LYS A 359 2.58 28.57 11.03
N LEU A 360 2.08 29.79 10.81
CA LEU A 360 1.01 30.06 9.84
C LEU A 360 1.44 29.70 8.41
N SER A 361 2.63 30.11 7.97
CA SER A 361 3.13 29.76 6.64
C SER A 361 3.30 28.25 6.44
N THR A 362 3.81 27.51 7.43
CA THR A 362 3.91 26.04 7.36
C THR A 362 2.54 25.38 7.36
N GLU A 363 1.59 25.87 8.14
CA GLU A 363 0.23 25.34 8.18
C GLU A 363 -0.53 25.59 6.89
N ILE A 364 -0.38 26.78 6.27
CA ILE A 364 -0.92 27.07 4.93
C ILE A 364 -0.30 26.13 3.90
N THR A 365 1.02 25.96 3.92
CA THR A 365 1.72 25.04 3.01
C THR A 365 1.23 23.60 3.19
N ARG A 366 1.06 23.16 4.44
CA ARG A 366 0.51 21.85 4.76
C ARG A 366 -0.93 21.71 4.27
N ALA A 367 -1.79 22.71 4.47
CA ALA A 367 -3.17 22.71 3.99
C ALA A 367 -3.28 22.80 2.45
N MET A 368 -2.28 23.36 1.77
CA MET A 368 -2.16 23.31 0.31
C MET A 368 -1.73 21.93 -0.22
N GLU A 369 -0.85 21.25 0.51
CA GLU A 369 -0.30 19.93 0.15
C GLU A 369 -1.20 18.76 0.60
N GLN A 370 -1.98 18.93 1.67
CA GLN A 370 -2.92 17.92 2.18
C GLN A 370 -4.10 17.75 1.23
N GLN A 371 -3.99 16.73 0.38
CA GLN A 371 -5.04 16.38 -0.57
C GLN A 371 -6.06 15.39 0.03
N TYR A 372 -5.70 14.65 1.08
CA TYR A 372 -6.54 13.56 1.56
C TYR A 372 -6.55 13.47 3.08
N LYS A 373 -7.69 13.07 3.65
CA LYS A 373 -7.78 12.64 5.04
C LYS A 373 -7.11 11.27 5.22
N ASP A 374 -6.93 10.91 6.49
CA ASP A 374 -6.49 9.56 6.87
C ASP A 374 -7.42 8.50 6.31
N TYR A 375 -6.84 7.35 6.00
CA TYR A 375 -7.59 6.18 5.57
C TYR A 375 -8.61 5.75 6.63
N GLN A 376 -9.77 5.31 6.16
CA GLN A 376 -10.80 4.72 6.99
C GLN A 376 -11.09 3.32 6.49
N LEU A 377 -10.86 2.32 7.32
CA LEU A 377 -11.20 0.94 7.01
C LEU A 377 -12.55 0.59 7.62
N PHE A 378 -13.42 -0.03 6.82
CA PHE A 378 -14.72 -0.55 7.25
C PHE A 378 -14.76 -2.05 7.01
N GLY A 379 -15.41 -2.79 7.90
CA GLY A 379 -15.49 -4.25 7.82
C GLY A 379 -16.83 -4.79 8.28
N TRP A 380 -17.27 -5.89 7.66
CA TRP A 380 -18.50 -6.59 8.02
C TRP A 380 -18.45 -8.07 7.61
N GLY A 381 -19.32 -8.89 8.22
CA GLY A 381 -19.42 -10.32 7.99
C GLY A 381 -18.71 -11.15 9.05
N LYS A 382 -18.24 -12.34 8.66
CA LYS A 382 -17.68 -13.34 9.58
C LYS A 382 -16.41 -12.83 10.29
N ASN A 383 -16.29 -13.03 11.60
CA ASN A 383 -15.11 -12.65 12.40
C ASN A 383 -14.65 -13.72 13.42
N ASP A 384 -14.89 -15.01 13.15
CA ASP A 384 -14.53 -16.11 14.06
C ASP A 384 -13.04 -16.21 14.40
N PHE A 385 -12.14 -15.63 13.59
CA PHE A 385 -10.69 -15.69 13.80
C PHE A 385 -10.05 -14.32 14.08
N GLY A 386 -10.86 -13.26 14.15
CA GLY A 386 -10.36 -11.89 14.30
C GLY A 386 -9.92 -11.23 13.00
N GLN A 387 -10.28 -11.79 11.83
CA GLN A 387 -9.93 -11.27 10.51
C GLN A 387 -10.37 -9.81 10.25
N LEU A 388 -11.42 -9.33 10.92
CA LEU A 388 -11.89 -7.96 10.78
C LEU A 388 -11.23 -6.99 11.78
N ALA A 389 -10.21 -7.44 12.54
CA ALA A 389 -9.51 -6.63 13.53
C ALA A 389 -10.45 -5.92 14.53
N VAL A 390 -11.52 -6.62 14.92
CA VAL A 390 -12.49 -6.25 15.95
C VAL A 390 -12.71 -7.43 16.90
N PRO A 391 -13.34 -7.24 18.08
CA PRO A 391 -13.66 -8.34 18.99
C PRO A 391 -14.33 -9.52 18.28
N LEU A 392 -13.98 -10.74 18.69
CA LEU A 392 -14.51 -11.97 18.06
C LEU A 392 -16.04 -11.96 18.08
N SER A 393 -16.60 -12.20 16.90
CA SER A 393 -18.03 -12.37 16.70
C SER A 393 -18.26 -13.24 15.48
N ASN A 394 -19.29 -14.09 15.53
CA ASN A 394 -19.65 -14.94 14.39
C ASN A 394 -20.08 -14.10 13.18
N ASN A 395 -20.69 -12.94 13.43
CA ASN A 395 -21.09 -12.01 12.40
C ASN A 395 -20.99 -10.59 12.92
N VAL A 396 -20.19 -9.78 12.26
CA VAL A 396 -19.96 -8.37 12.56
C VAL A 396 -20.84 -7.56 11.62
N GLN A 397 -21.74 -6.77 12.19
CA GLN A 397 -22.43 -5.73 11.45
C GLN A 397 -21.44 -4.67 10.98
N TYR A 398 -21.79 -3.95 9.93
CA TYR A 398 -21.00 -2.83 9.42
C TYR A 398 -20.37 -1.99 10.54
N THR A 399 -19.04 -1.97 10.60
CA THR A 399 -18.30 -1.24 11.62
C THR A 399 -17.00 -0.65 11.08
N LYS A 400 -16.52 0.40 11.75
CA LYS A 400 -15.19 0.97 11.49
C LYS A 400 -14.14 0.06 12.11
N VAL A 401 -13.16 -0.34 11.32
CA VAL A 401 -12.03 -1.16 11.72
C VAL A 401 -10.84 -0.24 12.00
N SER A 402 -10.15 -0.48 13.10
CA SER A 402 -8.90 0.23 13.42
C SER A 402 -7.82 -0.18 12.42
N LEU A 403 -7.17 0.79 11.79
CA LEU A 403 -5.99 0.54 10.97
C LEU A 403 -4.75 0.34 11.87
N PRO A 404 -3.69 -0.33 11.36
CA PRO A 404 -2.39 -0.34 12.04
C PRO A 404 -1.84 1.09 12.15
N ASN A 405 -0.89 1.31 13.06
CA ASN A 405 -0.18 2.58 13.16
C ASN A 405 0.71 2.75 11.91
N LEU A 406 0.17 3.45 10.92
CA LEU A 406 0.87 3.85 9.70
C LEU A 406 1.81 5.02 10.00
N GLU A 407 2.93 5.13 9.29
CA GLU A 407 3.77 6.33 9.35
C GLU A 407 3.04 7.51 8.69
N GLU A 408 3.38 8.74 9.08
CA GLU A 408 2.88 9.94 8.40
C GLU A 408 3.18 9.84 6.89
N ASP A 409 2.16 10.06 6.07
CA ASP A 409 2.18 9.95 4.60
C ASP A 409 2.44 8.55 4.00
N ASP A 410 2.43 7.47 4.79
CA ASP A 410 2.58 6.11 4.24
C ASP A 410 1.25 5.60 3.65
N GLU A 411 1.25 5.37 2.34
CA GLU A 411 0.06 4.95 1.60
C GLU A 411 -0.13 3.43 1.63
N ILE A 412 -1.39 2.99 1.76
CA ILE A 412 -1.75 1.58 1.62
C ILE A 412 -1.75 1.23 0.13
N ILE A 413 -0.87 0.31 -0.28
CA ILE A 413 -0.77 -0.14 -1.68
C ILE A 413 -1.56 -1.41 -1.95
N GLN A 414 -1.75 -2.26 -0.94
CA GLN A 414 -2.46 -3.53 -1.10
C GLN A 414 -3.08 -3.98 0.22
N ILE A 415 -4.33 -4.46 0.16
CA ILE A 415 -4.98 -5.21 1.23
C ILE A 415 -5.35 -6.57 0.66
N GLU A 416 -4.95 -7.63 1.34
CA GLU A 416 -5.28 -9.01 0.97
C GLU A 416 -6.11 -9.66 2.07
N CYS A 417 -7.18 -10.33 1.66
CA CYS A 417 -8.09 -11.03 2.56
C CYS A 417 -7.87 -12.54 2.43
N GLY A 418 -7.31 -13.16 3.47
CA GLY A 418 -7.14 -14.60 3.56
C GLY A 418 -8.37 -15.31 4.15
N TRP A 419 -8.23 -16.60 4.46
CA TRP A 419 -9.31 -17.34 5.13
C TRP A 419 -9.52 -16.82 6.56
N LYS A 420 -8.44 -16.67 7.33
CA LYS A 420 -8.49 -16.33 8.77
C LYS A 420 -7.86 -14.99 9.12
N ASN A 421 -7.14 -14.38 8.18
CA ASN A 421 -6.32 -13.20 8.43
C ASN A 421 -6.48 -12.19 7.29
N VAL A 422 -6.16 -10.93 7.58
CA VAL A 422 -6.04 -9.85 6.59
C VAL A 422 -4.63 -9.29 6.66
N ALA A 423 -4.02 -9.04 5.49
CA ALA A 423 -2.72 -8.42 5.36
C ALA A 423 -2.84 -7.03 4.73
N ILE A 424 -2.09 -6.06 5.26
CA ILE A 424 -1.98 -4.70 4.71
C ILE A 424 -0.52 -4.46 4.36
N LEU A 425 -0.26 -4.08 3.11
CA LEU A 425 1.05 -3.69 2.61
C LEU A 425 1.04 -2.19 2.29
N THR A 426 2.07 -1.48 2.78
CA THR A 426 2.23 -0.04 2.57
C THR A 426 3.31 0.28 1.55
N HIS A 427 3.32 1.51 1.04
CA HIS A 427 4.28 1.99 0.05
C HIS A 427 5.72 2.00 0.59
N SER A 428 5.89 2.30 1.88
CA SER A 428 7.19 2.24 2.55
C SER A 428 7.79 0.83 2.51
N GLY A 429 6.94 -0.19 2.42
CA GLY A 429 7.26 -1.61 2.40
C GLY A 429 6.95 -2.32 3.71
N LYS A 430 6.16 -1.71 4.61
CA LYS A 430 5.71 -2.37 5.84
C LYS A 430 4.55 -3.31 5.56
N LEU A 431 4.60 -4.47 6.21
CA LEU A 431 3.61 -5.51 6.09
C LEU A 431 2.98 -5.79 7.46
N TYR A 432 1.68 -5.56 7.55
CA TYR A 432 0.88 -5.79 8.74
C TYR A 432 -0.05 -6.99 8.51
N LEU A 433 -0.22 -7.82 9.54
CA LEU A 433 -1.16 -8.94 9.54
C LEU A 433 -2.04 -8.89 10.78
N THR A 434 -3.33 -9.21 10.63
CA THR A 434 -4.25 -9.35 11.77
C THR A 434 -3.77 -10.45 12.73
N GLU A 435 -3.66 -10.13 14.02
CA GLU A 435 -3.30 -11.11 15.05
C GLU A 435 -4.49 -12.03 15.36
N ASN A 436 -4.23 -13.34 15.43
CA ASN A 436 -5.20 -14.31 15.94
C ASN A 436 -5.35 -14.08 17.46
N GLN A 437 -6.58 -13.84 17.94
CA GLN A 437 -6.84 -13.51 19.35
C GLN A 437 -6.39 -14.60 20.35
N GLN A 438 -6.17 -15.85 19.90
CA GLN A 438 -5.54 -16.88 20.75
C GLN A 438 -4.07 -16.58 21.10
N LYS A 439 -3.31 -15.94 20.18
CA LYS A 439 -1.94 -15.46 20.47
C LYS A 439 -1.97 -14.20 21.34
N GLN A 440 -3.02 -13.39 21.22
CA GLN A 440 -3.27 -12.25 22.10
C GLN A 440 -3.53 -12.69 23.54
N LEU A 441 -4.38 -13.70 23.76
CA LEU A 441 -4.64 -14.31 25.07
C LEU A 441 -3.38 -14.95 25.69
N LYS A 442 -2.47 -15.51 24.88
CA LYS A 442 -1.16 -16.01 25.36
C LYS A 442 -0.24 -14.86 25.77
N LYS A 443 -0.08 -13.83 24.94
CA LYS A 443 0.70 -12.62 25.29
C LYS A 443 0.13 -11.92 26.53
N GLU A 444 -1.19 -11.77 26.64
CA GLU A 444 -1.84 -11.15 27.80
C GLU A 444 -1.63 -11.98 29.07
N LYS A 445 -1.62 -13.32 28.98
CA LYS A 445 -1.25 -14.21 30.10
C LYS A 445 0.23 -14.14 30.45
N ASP A 446 1.12 -14.05 29.46
CA ASP A 446 2.56 -13.93 29.66
C ASP A 446 2.93 -12.55 30.28
N ILE A 447 2.24 -11.49 29.87
CA ILE A 447 2.37 -10.14 30.43
C ILE A 447 1.79 -10.09 31.85
N GLN A 448 0.70 -10.80 32.14
CA GLN A 448 0.15 -10.92 33.50
C GLN A 448 1.01 -11.80 34.43
N GLN A 449 1.92 -12.63 33.88
CA GLN A 449 2.87 -13.44 34.65
C GLN A 449 4.23 -12.75 34.90
N GLN A 450 4.43 -11.53 34.40
CA GLN A 450 5.53 -10.65 34.82
C GLN A 450 4.92 -9.37 35.43
N PRO A 451 4.87 -9.24 36.78
CA PRO A 451 6.08 -9.15 37.60
C PRO A 451 5.97 -9.79 39.00
N GLN A 452 6.91 -10.66 39.38
CA GLN A 452 7.04 -11.10 40.79
C GLN A 452 8.48 -11.34 41.27
N GLN A 453 9.46 -10.75 40.61
CA GLN A 453 10.83 -10.69 41.13
C GLN A 453 11.32 -9.26 40.99
N LEU A 454 10.98 -8.42 41.99
CA LEU A 454 11.63 -7.16 42.37
C LEU A 454 10.74 -6.39 43.38
N GLN A 455 10.15 -7.07 44.38
CA GLN A 455 9.46 -6.41 45.52
C GLN A 455 9.54 -7.23 46.82
N ASP A 456 10.65 -7.93 47.09
CA ASP A 456 10.81 -8.69 48.34
C ASP A 456 11.74 -8.05 49.39
N GLU A 457 12.26 -6.83 49.19
CA GLU A 457 13.10 -6.19 50.22
C GLU A 457 12.60 -4.87 50.82
N GLU A 458 11.57 -4.21 50.29
CA GLU A 458 11.09 -2.96 50.90
C GLU A 458 9.57 -2.97 51.12
N GLY A 459 9.14 -3.54 52.24
CA GLY A 459 7.70 -3.59 52.54
C GLY A 459 7.25 -4.00 53.94
N LYS A 460 8.15 -4.26 54.90
CA LYS A 460 7.76 -4.27 56.33
C LYS A 460 7.65 -2.83 56.82
N LYS A 461 6.48 -2.20 56.64
CA LYS A 461 5.82 -1.24 57.57
C LYS A 461 4.83 -0.33 56.84
N LYS A 462 3.54 -0.64 57.00
CA LYS A 462 2.44 0.24 57.47
C LYS A 462 1.13 -0.03 56.71
N LYS A 463 0.21 -0.67 57.42
CA LYS A 463 -1.24 -0.62 57.20
C LYS A 463 -1.80 0.69 57.77
N LYS A 464 -3.00 1.05 57.28
CA LYS A 464 -3.90 2.19 57.55
C LYS A 464 -3.71 3.32 56.53
N SER A 465 -4.73 3.83 55.86
CA SER A 465 -6.19 3.66 55.96
C SER A 465 -6.81 4.16 54.66
N ARG A 466 -7.91 3.52 54.24
CA ARG A 466 -8.81 4.03 53.20
C ARG A 466 -9.56 5.25 53.71
N GLN A 467 -10.03 6.05 52.75
CA GLN A 467 -10.90 7.23 52.86
C GLN A 467 -10.15 8.52 53.18
N ASP A 468 -9.72 9.23 52.14
CA ASP A 468 -10.47 10.40 51.67
C ASP A 468 -9.92 10.85 50.30
N GLN A 469 -10.77 11.57 49.57
CA GLN A 469 -10.50 12.23 48.28
C GLN A 469 -10.58 11.32 47.03
N LYS A 470 -11.81 10.86 46.79
CA LYS A 470 -12.42 11.12 45.48
C LYS A 470 -12.45 12.64 45.28
N ASP A 471 -11.93 13.07 44.13
CA ASP A 471 -12.00 14.38 43.48
C ASP A 471 -10.59 14.83 43.10
N GLN A 472 -10.39 15.06 41.80
CA GLN A 472 -9.11 15.30 41.11
C GLN A 472 -8.38 14.04 40.59
N LYS A 473 -8.96 13.38 39.58
CA LYS A 473 -8.23 12.65 38.53
C LYS A 473 -9.10 12.42 37.28
N GLU A 474 -9.86 13.45 36.90
CA GLU A 474 -10.32 13.61 35.51
C GLU A 474 -9.52 14.75 34.90
N GLN A 475 -8.37 14.41 34.31
CA GLN A 475 -7.69 15.10 33.21
C GLN A 475 -6.27 14.55 33.10
N GLN A 476 -5.78 14.46 31.86
CA GLN A 476 -4.54 13.81 31.43
C GLN A 476 -4.61 12.27 31.36
N LYS A 477 -5.34 11.78 30.35
CA LYS A 477 -4.89 10.55 29.67
C LYS A 477 -3.67 10.95 28.83
N ASP A 478 -2.52 10.34 29.13
CA ASP A 478 -1.31 10.47 28.32
C ASP A 478 -1.61 10.12 26.85
N PRO A 479 -1.09 10.89 25.87
CA PRO A 479 -1.17 10.56 24.44
C PRO A 479 -0.63 9.17 24.10
N GLU A 480 0.31 8.65 24.90
CA GLU A 480 0.88 7.30 24.74
C GLU A 480 -0.14 6.19 25.00
N GLN A 481 -1.13 6.39 25.89
CA GLN A 481 -2.18 5.40 26.13
C GLN A 481 -3.22 5.37 25.00
N GLN A 482 -3.39 6.46 24.25
CA GLN A 482 -4.22 6.48 23.05
C GLN A 482 -3.50 5.84 21.85
N GLN A 483 -2.19 6.00 21.71
CA GLN A 483 -1.39 5.33 20.68
C GLN A 483 -1.29 3.80 20.87
N GLN A 484 -1.36 3.30 22.11
CA GLN A 484 -1.38 1.86 22.41
C GLN A 484 -2.75 1.19 22.14
N GLN A 485 -3.86 1.93 22.08
CA GLN A 485 -5.18 1.34 21.81
C GLN A 485 -5.43 1.06 20.31
N GLN A 486 -4.79 1.80 19.40
CA GLN A 486 -5.01 1.68 17.95
C GLN A 486 -4.36 0.43 17.33
N SER A 487 -3.27 -0.08 17.90
CA SER A 487 -2.51 -1.24 17.37
C SER A 487 -2.92 -2.60 17.94
N LYS A 488 -4.05 -2.71 18.66
CA LYS A 488 -4.40 -3.91 19.43
C LYS A 488 -4.56 -5.20 18.58
N TYR A 489 -4.89 -5.08 17.30
CA TYR A 489 -5.24 -6.23 16.44
C TYR A 489 -4.28 -6.47 15.27
N TRP A 490 -3.24 -5.65 15.12
CA TRP A 490 -2.31 -5.72 14.00
C TRP A 490 -0.89 -6.02 14.46
N SER A 491 -0.25 -6.96 13.78
CA SER A 491 1.17 -7.28 13.96
C SER A 491 1.99 -6.78 12.79
N ASP A 492 3.09 -6.07 13.05
CA ASP A 492 4.11 -5.79 12.05
C ASP A 492 4.97 -7.04 11.85
N ILE A 493 4.79 -7.71 10.72
CA ILE A 493 5.50 -8.93 10.34
C ILE A 493 6.65 -8.66 9.35
N SER A 494 6.92 -7.39 9.03
CA SER A 494 7.96 -6.99 8.08
C SER A 494 9.33 -7.59 8.45
N LYS A 495 9.63 -7.68 9.76
CA LYS A 495 10.91 -8.19 10.27
C LYS A 495 11.05 -9.71 10.19
N ILE A 496 9.97 -10.48 10.03
CA ILE A 496 10.04 -11.94 9.89
C ILE A 496 10.85 -12.31 8.64
N PHE A 497 10.63 -11.57 7.55
CA PHE A 497 11.28 -11.79 6.27
C PHE A 497 12.69 -11.19 6.17
N ILE A 498 13.14 -10.46 7.20
CA ILE A 498 14.45 -9.80 7.26
C ILE A 498 15.52 -10.68 7.93
N LYS A 499 15.14 -11.83 8.53
CA LYS A 499 16.10 -12.67 9.26
C LYS A 499 16.81 -13.71 8.39
N SER A 500 18.05 -13.39 8.01
CA SER A 500 19.14 -14.36 7.84
C SER A 500 20.46 -13.63 7.58
N ASN A 501 21.31 -13.45 8.60
CA ASN A 501 22.76 -13.17 8.59
C ASN A 501 23.37 -12.04 7.72
N ASP A 502 22.65 -11.44 6.77
CA ASP A 502 23.25 -10.60 5.71
C ASP A 502 23.12 -9.08 5.90
N LYS A 503 22.52 -8.59 7.01
CA LYS A 503 22.26 -7.14 7.25
C LYS A 503 21.51 -6.40 6.12
N ARG A 504 20.91 -7.11 5.16
CA ARG A 504 20.20 -6.50 4.01
C ARG A 504 18.76 -6.19 4.38
N GLU A 505 18.33 -4.96 4.07
CA GLU A 505 16.91 -4.57 4.15
C GLU A 505 16.17 -5.11 2.94
N TYR A 506 14.96 -5.61 3.14
CA TYR A 506 14.07 -6.08 2.08
C TYR A 506 12.89 -5.13 1.97
N LYS A 507 12.55 -4.71 0.74
CA LYS A 507 11.30 -4.00 0.46
C LYS A 507 10.27 -5.01 -0.04
N HIS A 508 9.11 -5.05 0.60
CA HIS A 508 7.98 -5.88 0.19
C HIS A 508 7.17 -5.16 -0.90
N TYR A 509 6.81 -5.86 -1.98
CA TYR A 509 6.14 -5.27 -3.14
C TYR A 509 4.77 -5.86 -3.43
N TYR A 510 4.54 -7.09 -3.00
CA TYR A 510 3.28 -7.78 -3.23
C TYR A 510 3.09 -8.83 -2.14
N VAL A 511 1.85 -8.99 -1.69
CA VAL A 511 1.45 -9.99 -0.73
C VAL A 511 0.32 -10.84 -1.30
N ASN A 512 0.27 -12.12 -0.94
CA ASN A 512 -0.88 -12.98 -1.18
C ASN A 512 -1.13 -13.86 0.04
N LEU A 513 -2.40 -14.00 0.41
CA LEU A 513 -2.86 -14.86 1.49
C LEU A 513 -3.59 -16.08 0.93
N SER A 514 -3.09 -17.26 1.27
CA SER A 514 -3.81 -18.52 1.08
C SER A 514 -4.38 -19.02 2.40
N LYS A 515 -4.96 -20.23 2.41
CA LYS A 515 -5.46 -20.87 3.64
C LYS A 515 -4.37 -21.01 4.69
N ASP A 516 -3.21 -21.51 4.27
CA ASP A 516 -2.16 -22.00 5.17
C ASP A 516 -0.85 -21.21 5.06
N TYR A 517 -0.70 -20.38 4.01
CA TYR A 517 0.52 -19.63 3.74
C TYR A 517 0.25 -18.15 3.45
N LEU A 518 1.15 -17.31 3.96
CA LEU A 518 1.42 -15.96 3.50
C LEU A 518 2.59 -16.00 2.51
N VAL A 519 2.38 -15.43 1.33
CA VAL A 519 3.41 -15.28 0.30
C VAL A 519 3.76 -13.81 0.20
N VAL A 520 5.05 -13.51 0.24
CA VAL A 520 5.53 -12.15 0.09
C VAL A 520 6.56 -12.11 -1.02
N ILE A 521 6.34 -11.24 -1.99
CA ILE A 521 7.33 -10.91 -3.00
C ILE A 521 8.10 -9.69 -2.50
N CYS A 522 9.39 -9.87 -2.27
CA CYS A 522 10.27 -8.80 -1.82
C CYS A 522 11.46 -8.67 -2.77
N SER A 523 12.10 -7.50 -2.76
CA SER A 523 13.41 -7.33 -3.40
C SER A 523 14.43 -6.92 -2.36
N ILE A 524 15.68 -7.30 -2.57
CA ILE A 524 16.80 -6.80 -1.79
C ILE A 524 16.85 -5.28 -2.01
N PHE A 525 16.61 -4.53 -0.95
CA PHE A 525 16.69 -3.09 -0.96
C PHE A 525 18.10 -2.68 -0.54
N ASP A 526 19.01 -2.62 -1.50
CA ASP A 526 20.34 -2.05 -1.25
C ASP A 526 20.30 -0.54 -1.49
N LYS A 527 20.16 0.23 -0.41
CA LYS A 527 20.17 1.70 -0.43
C LYS A 527 21.35 2.24 -1.23
N LYS A 528 22.54 1.64 -1.16
CA LYS A 528 23.73 2.12 -1.89
C LYS A 528 23.60 1.91 -3.39
N ILE A 529 23.10 0.75 -3.83
CA ILE A 529 22.86 0.46 -5.25
C ILE A 529 21.77 1.39 -5.80
N ILE A 530 20.68 1.59 -5.05
CA ILE A 530 19.60 2.48 -5.48
C ILE A 530 20.09 3.93 -5.49
N GLN A 531 20.88 4.38 -4.51
CA GLN A 531 21.44 5.74 -4.50
C GLN A 531 22.41 5.98 -5.67
N ASN A 532 23.20 4.97 -6.03
CA ASN A 532 24.17 5.08 -7.11
C ASN A 532 23.54 5.01 -8.52
N TYR A 533 22.49 4.21 -8.70
CA TYR A 533 21.92 3.92 -10.02
C TYR A 533 20.52 4.48 -10.25
N PHE A 534 19.81 4.82 -9.17
CA PHE A 534 18.43 5.30 -9.15
C PHE A 534 18.21 6.36 -8.04
N PRO A 535 19.03 7.43 -7.99
CA PRO A 535 18.88 8.47 -6.97
C PRO A 535 17.45 9.02 -6.96
N GLU A 536 16.82 9.18 -8.12
CA GLU A 536 15.41 9.61 -8.28
C GLU A 536 14.37 8.71 -7.55
N MET A 537 14.61 7.39 -7.45
CA MET A 537 13.71 6.47 -6.71
C MET A 537 13.88 6.59 -5.20
N LEU A 538 15.05 7.03 -4.74
CA LEU A 538 15.26 7.45 -3.35
C LEU A 538 14.79 8.88 -3.15
N GLU A 539 14.92 9.77 -4.13
CA GLU A 539 14.38 11.11 -4.12
C GLU A 539 12.86 11.08 -4.05
N GLN A 540 12.13 10.10 -4.59
CA GLN A 540 10.69 9.98 -4.28
C GLN A 540 10.42 9.67 -2.78
N LYS A 541 11.35 9.00 -2.08
CA LYS A 541 11.33 8.79 -0.62
C LYS A 541 11.98 9.92 0.19
N GLU A 542 12.92 10.68 -0.38
CA GLU A 542 13.68 11.77 0.26
C GLU A 542 13.09 13.16 -0.03
N PHE A 543 12.31 13.32 -1.11
CA PHE A 543 11.35 14.41 -1.23
C PHE A 543 10.20 14.22 -0.21
N GLN A 544 9.96 12.99 0.26
CA GLN A 544 9.05 12.71 1.37
C GLN A 544 9.73 12.75 2.75
N LYS A 545 11.04 12.47 2.85
CA LYS A 545 11.85 12.92 4.00
C LYS A 545 12.40 14.33 3.73
N LYS A 546 11.51 15.32 3.79
CA LYS A 546 11.84 16.75 3.67
C LYS A 546 13.18 17.05 4.35
N PHE A 547 14.16 17.57 3.60
CA PHE A 547 15.42 18.08 4.16
C PHE A 547 15.07 19.03 5.31
N LYS A 548 15.38 18.64 6.54
CA LYS A 548 14.85 19.34 7.71
C LYS A 548 15.39 20.77 7.68
N PRO A 549 14.52 21.79 7.67
CA PRO A 549 14.96 23.17 7.78
C PRO A 549 15.79 23.36 9.04
N THR A 550 16.74 24.29 9.03
CA THR A 550 17.61 24.58 10.19
C THR A 550 16.86 24.68 11.51
N LEU A 551 15.67 25.26 11.51
CA LEU A 551 14.82 25.40 12.69
C LEU A 551 14.38 24.05 13.27
N GLN A 552 13.97 23.10 12.41
CA GLN A 552 13.61 21.74 12.86
C GLN A 552 14.82 20.98 13.40
N VAL A 553 16.02 21.26 12.88
CA VAL A 553 17.26 20.66 13.40
C VAL A 553 17.59 21.21 14.79
N ILE A 554 17.45 22.52 14.98
CA ILE A 554 17.61 23.19 16.28
C ILE A 554 16.60 22.62 17.29
N ASP A 555 15.32 22.49 16.90
CA ASP A 555 14.27 21.94 17.77
C ASP A 555 14.58 20.50 18.19
N ARG A 556 15.07 19.65 17.28
CA ARG A 556 15.45 18.29 17.65
C ARG A 556 16.62 18.26 18.61
N ILE A 557 17.68 19.04 18.38
CA ILE A 557 18.81 19.10 19.33
C ILE A 557 18.34 19.64 20.70
N LEU A 558 17.33 20.51 20.73
CA LEU A 558 16.78 21.07 21.96
C LEU A 558 15.90 20.10 22.77
N TRP A 559 15.13 19.25 22.09
CA TRP A 559 13.99 18.53 22.69
C TRP A 559 14.04 17.00 22.58
N ASP A 560 14.81 16.43 21.65
CA ASP A 560 14.99 14.97 21.61
C ASP A 560 15.89 14.52 22.76
N ILE A 561 15.36 13.66 23.63
CA ILE A 561 16.07 13.05 24.79
C ILE A 561 17.36 12.30 24.37
N LYS A 562 17.48 11.99 23.07
CA LYS A 562 18.61 11.24 22.48
C LYS A 562 19.83 12.11 22.20
N PHE A 563 19.70 13.44 22.21
CA PHE A 563 20.80 14.37 21.90
C PHE A 563 21.24 15.14 23.14
N ASN A 564 22.55 15.21 23.38
CA ASN A 564 23.11 16.15 24.35
C ASN A 564 23.50 17.44 23.62
N LYS A 565 23.03 18.59 24.11
CA LYS A 565 23.21 19.92 23.50
C LYS A 565 24.67 20.36 23.46
N GLU A 566 25.46 19.88 24.41
CA GLU A 566 26.88 20.20 24.58
C GLU A 566 27.77 19.58 23.49
N ASP A 567 27.27 18.53 22.81
CA ASP A 567 28.02 17.83 21.77
C ASP A 567 27.98 18.56 20.41
N PHE A 568 27.17 19.62 20.30
CA PHE A 568 26.84 20.28 19.05
C PHE A 568 27.53 21.63 18.85
N ILE A 569 28.00 21.85 17.62
CA ILE A 569 28.59 23.10 17.14
C ILE A 569 27.81 23.57 15.90
N VAL A 570 27.56 24.87 15.81
CA VAL A 570 26.82 25.52 14.72
C VAL A 570 27.79 26.33 13.86
N GLY A 571 27.90 25.96 12.58
CA GLY A 571 28.61 26.75 11.59
C GLY A 571 27.65 27.72 10.91
N TYR A 572 27.84 29.03 11.08
CA TYR A 572 27.00 30.06 10.46
C TYR A 572 27.83 31.05 9.64
N GLU A 573 27.21 31.65 8.64
CA GLU A 573 27.86 32.62 7.75
C GLU A 573 27.76 34.03 8.32
N ASP A 574 28.91 34.57 8.76
CA ASP A 574 29.05 35.93 9.24
C ASP A 574 29.02 36.97 8.09
N ARG A 575 28.62 38.21 8.38
CA ARG A 575 28.41 39.27 7.38
C ARG A 575 29.72 39.78 6.79
N PHE A 576 30.83 39.58 7.51
CA PHE A 576 32.13 40.12 7.14
C PHE A 576 33.25 39.07 7.16
N LEU A 577 33.12 38.02 7.99
CA LEU A 577 34.20 37.08 8.28
C LEU A 577 34.04 35.70 7.63
N GLY A 578 32.97 35.47 6.87
CA GLY A 578 32.68 34.16 6.28
C GLY A 578 32.14 33.17 7.34
N ILE A 579 32.42 31.87 7.19
CA ILE A 579 31.83 30.85 8.08
C ILE A 579 32.53 30.85 9.44
N MET A 580 31.75 31.06 10.50
CA MET A 580 32.18 31.00 11.89
C MET A 580 31.50 29.83 12.60
N GLU A 581 32.21 29.21 13.55
CA GLU A 581 31.69 28.11 14.37
C GLU A 581 31.51 28.55 15.82
N VAL A 582 30.37 28.21 16.41
CA VAL A 582 30.06 28.47 17.82
C VAL A 582 29.39 27.25 18.46
N PRO A 583 29.57 27.00 19.77
CA PRO A 583 28.82 25.97 20.48
C PRO A 583 27.31 26.19 20.35
N PHE A 584 26.53 25.11 20.29
CA PHE A 584 25.07 25.19 20.12
C PHE A 584 24.38 25.91 21.28
N THR A 585 24.89 25.75 22.51
CA THR A 585 24.42 26.47 23.71
C THR A 585 24.56 27.99 23.57
N ASP A 586 25.67 28.43 22.98
CA ASP A 586 25.97 29.85 22.80
C ASP A 586 25.19 30.42 21.62
N PHE A 587 25.00 29.61 20.57
CA PHE A 587 24.19 29.95 19.41
C PHE A 587 22.73 30.27 19.81
N ILE A 588 22.10 29.49 20.69
CA ILE A 588 20.72 29.71 21.14
C ILE A 588 20.57 31.08 21.82
N ASN A 589 21.58 31.50 22.58
CA ASN A 589 21.58 32.77 23.29
C ASN A 589 22.07 33.94 22.43
N SER A 590 22.50 33.67 21.19
CA SER A 590 23.05 34.67 20.28
C SER A 590 21.98 35.33 19.41
N GLN A 591 22.28 36.49 18.84
CA GLN A 591 21.42 37.15 17.84
C GLN A 591 21.59 36.60 16.41
N VAL A 592 22.27 35.45 16.26
CA VAL A 592 22.55 34.86 14.94
C VAL A 592 21.27 34.20 14.41
N LYS A 593 20.78 34.69 13.27
CA LYS A 593 19.56 34.18 12.64
C LYS A 593 19.78 32.78 12.05
N SER A 594 18.81 31.88 12.23
CA SER A 594 18.84 30.48 11.79
C SER A 594 19.03 30.27 10.27
N HIS A 595 18.59 31.22 9.42
CA HIS A 595 18.86 31.13 7.97
C HIS A 595 20.34 31.35 7.60
N ARG A 596 21.15 31.88 8.52
CA ARG A 596 22.59 32.06 8.32
C ARG A 596 23.38 30.81 8.69
N VAL A 597 22.75 29.82 9.31
CA VAL A 597 23.40 28.56 9.65
C VAL A 597 23.64 27.75 8.38
N GLN A 598 24.89 27.36 8.17
CA GLN A 598 25.30 26.55 7.03
C GLN A 598 25.40 25.07 7.41
N TYR A 599 25.83 24.72 8.62
CA TYR A 599 25.88 23.32 9.07
C TYR A 599 25.82 23.16 10.60
N PHE A 600 25.51 21.94 11.05
CA PHE A 600 25.68 21.48 12.42
C PHE A 600 26.72 20.38 12.48
N LYS A 601 27.60 20.43 13.47
CA LYS A 601 28.53 19.36 13.81
C LYS A 601 28.15 18.73 15.13
N GLN A 602 28.30 17.41 15.23
CA GLN A 602 28.23 16.67 16.48
C GLN A 602 29.53 15.89 16.64
N HIS A 603 30.21 16.02 17.79
CA HIS A 603 31.51 15.37 18.03
C HIS A 603 32.54 15.62 16.91
N GLY A 604 32.57 16.82 16.34
CA GLY A 604 33.49 17.22 15.27
C GLY A 604 33.13 16.74 13.86
N LYS A 605 32.04 15.98 13.67
CA LYS A 605 31.55 15.54 12.35
C LYS A 605 30.34 16.35 11.92
N ILE A 606 30.29 16.78 10.66
CA ILE A 606 29.12 17.47 10.10
C ILE A 606 27.97 16.46 10.00
N VAL A 607 26.91 16.72 10.75
CA VAL A 607 25.70 15.89 10.82
C VAL A 607 24.52 16.52 10.10
N TRP A 608 24.58 17.81 9.79
CA TRP A 608 23.61 18.48 8.94
C TRP A 608 24.29 19.60 8.15
N ASP A 609 24.08 19.71 6.85
CA ASP A 609 24.71 20.71 5.96
C ASP A 609 23.68 21.25 4.94
N ARG A 610 23.48 22.56 4.97
CA ARG A 610 22.55 23.30 4.11
C ARG A 610 22.98 23.30 2.64
N SER A 611 24.28 23.50 2.40
CA SER A 611 24.84 23.63 1.05
C SER A 611 24.88 22.28 0.33
N ARG A 612 25.19 21.21 1.07
CA ARG A 612 25.27 19.84 0.57
C ARG A 612 23.96 19.06 0.68
N ARG A 613 22.90 19.67 1.22
CA ARG A 613 21.61 19.03 1.57
C ARG A 613 21.80 17.70 2.31
N LEU A 614 22.74 17.67 3.26
CA LEU A 614 23.07 16.49 4.07
C LEU A 614 22.31 16.58 5.40
N ASP A 615 21.58 15.53 5.78
CA ASP A 615 20.89 15.43 7.06
C ASP A 615 21.07 14.01 7.65
N LEU A 616 21.92 13.90 8.66
CA LEU A 616 22.26 12.66 9.38
C LEU A 616 21.64 12.63 10.80
N LEU A 617 20.71 13.55 11.11
CA LEU A 617 20.07 13.72 12.42
C LEU A 617 18.68 13.08 12.55
#